data_AF-A0A933JC16-F1
#
_entry.id   AF-A0A933JC16-F1
#
_cell.length_a   1.000
_cell.length_b   1.000
_cell.length_c   1.000
_cell.angle_alpha   90.00
_cell.angle_beta   90.00
_cell.angle_gamma   90.00
#
_symmetry.space_group_name_H-M   'P 1'
#
loop_
_entity.id
_entity.type
_entity.pdbx_description
1 polymer ?
#
loop_
_entity_poly.entity_id
_entity_poly.type
_entity_poly.pdbx_seq_one_letter_code
_entity_poly.pdbx_strand_id
1 'polypeptide(L)'
;MGDIVNKLWGFCHTLRHDGIDYGDYIEQLTYLLFLKMSDEKSMKLPKNCDWNSLKEKSGTGLTDHYSDMLRKLREQPGILGDIFAQATHHFTQPVNLKKIINMIDEENWSALDVDVK
;
A
#
# COMPACT_ATOMS: atom_id res chain seq x y z
N MET A 1 -7.67 -19.64 1.88
CA MET A 1 -7.64 -18.35 2.58
C MET A 1 -6.26 -17.91 3.11
N GLY A 2 -5.30 -18.80 3.44
CA GLY A 2 -4.01 -18.39 4.03
C GLY A 2 -2.86 -18.01 3.08
N ASP A 3 -3.00 -18.19 1.76
CA ASP A 3 -1.84 -18.18 0.85
C ASP A 3 -1.24 -16.77 0.65
N ILE A 4 -2.08 -15.74 0.43
CA ILE A 4 -1.60 -14.36 0.25
C ILE A 4 -1.00 -13.77 1.53
N VAL A 5 -1.64 -13.99 2.67
CA VAL A 5 -1.14 -13.48 3.97
C VAL A 5 0.23 -14.08 4.25
N ASN A 6 0.41 -15.39 4.00
CA ASN A 6 1.71 -16.05 4.11
C ASN A 6 2.73 -15.50 3.10
N LYS A 7 2.33 -15.20 1.86
CA LYS A 7 3.21 -14.57 0.87
C LYS A 7 3.65 -13.16 1.29
N LEU A 8 2.75 -12.33 1.80
CA LEU A 8 3.07 -10.98 2.29
C LEU A 8 4.01 -11.05 3.51
N TRP A 9 3.72 -11.91 4.48
CA TRP A 9 4.63 -12.16 5.60
C TRP A 9 5.98 -12.72 5.17
N GLY A 10 6.00 -13.62 4.18
CA GLY A 10 7.24 -14.11 3.57
C GLY A 10 8.04 -12.99 2.91
N PHE A 11 7.37 -12.06 2.24
CA PHE A 11 8.01 -10.90 1.63
C PHE A 11 8.53 -9.90 2.68
N CYS A 12 7.85 -9.73 3.81
CA CYS A 12 8.36 -8.95 4.94
C CYS A 12 9.74 -9.44 5.41
N HIS A 13 9.96 -10.75 5.43
CA HIS A 13 11.27 -11.32 5.76
C HIS A 13 12.35 -10.92 4.74
N THR A 14 12.01 -10.85 3.44
CA THR A 14 12.91 -10.35 2.40
C THR A 14 13.26 -8.87 2.62
N LEU A 15 12.27 -8.03 2.91
CA LEU A 15 12.47 -6.58 3.08
C LEU A 15 13.28 -6.22 4.32
N ARG A 16 13.28 -7.08 5.34
CA ARG A 16 14.16 -6.93 6.50
C ARG A 16 15.64 -6.94 6.11
N HIS A 17 16.02 -7.74 5.12
CA HIS A 17 17.40 -7.76 4.62
C HIS A 17 17.77 -6.46 3.89
N ASP A 18 16.78 -5.74 3.36
CA ASP A 18 16.94 -4.43 2.72
C ASP A 18 16.86 -3.26 3.71
N GLY A 19 16.77 -3.53 5.01
CA GLY A 19 16.81 -2.53 6.07
C GLY A 19 15.46 -1.93 6.48
N ILE A 20 14.35 -2.48 5.98
CA ILE A 20 12.99 -2.07 6.40
C ILE A 20 12.60 -2.84 7.67
N ASP A 21 12.21 -2.13 8.73
CA ASP A 21 11.73 -2.76 9.96
C ASP A 21 10.33 -3.38 9.78
N TYR A 22 9.97 -4.34 10.63
CA TYR A 22 8.63 -4.92 10.64
C TYR A 22 7.54 -3.86 10.86
N GLY A 23 7.78 -2.89 11.75
CA GLY A 23 6.85 -1.80 12.00
C GLY A 23 6.57 -0.99 10.73
N ASP A 24 7.64 -0.55 10.07
CA ASP A 24 7.57 0.23 8.84
C ASP A 24 6.90 -0.56 7.73
N TYR A 25 7.23 -1.84 7.57
CA TYR A 25 6.60 -2.71 6.58
C TYR A 25 5.08 -2.82 6.79
N ILE A 26 4.64 -3.06 8.02
CA ILE A 26 3.21 -3.21 8.34
C ILE A 26 2.47 -1.89 8.12
N GLU A 27 3.10 -0.75 8.45
CA GLU A 27 2.54 0.56 8.15
C GLU A 27 2.35 0.76 6.63
N GLN A 28 3.39 0.48 5.83
CA GLN A 28 3.30 0.58 4.37
C GLN A 28 2.26 -0.38 3.78
N LEU A 29 2.19 -1.61 4.28
CA LEU A 29 1.20 -2.58 3.87
C LEU A 29 -0.22 -2.08 4.18
N THR A 30 -0.42 -1.48 5.35
CA THR A 30 -1.72 -0.91 5.75
C THR A 30 -2.17 0.18 4.78
N TYR A 31 -1.28 1.09 4.40
CA TYR A 31 -1.58 2.14 3.42
C TYR A 31 -1.93 1.58 2.04
N LEU A 32 -1.16 0.60 1.55
CA LEU A 32 -1.42 -0.03 0.26
C LEU A 32 -2.75 -0.80 0.25
N LEU A 33 -3.06 -1.54 1.32
CA LEU A 33 -4.33 -2.24 1.46
C LEU A 33 -5.51 -1.26 1.52
N PHE A 34 -5.36 -0.15 2.25
CA PHE A 34 -6.39 0.90 2.29
C PHE A 34 -6.66 1.45 0.89
N LEU A 35 -5.61 1.73 0.10
CA LEU A 35 -5.75 2.20 -1.28
C LEU A 35 -6.43 1.16 -2.18
N LYS A 36 -6.04 -0.12 -2.07
CA LYS A 36 -6.66 -1.21 -2.84
C LYS A 36 -8.14 -1.39 -2.50
N MET A 37 -8.49 -1.42 -1.21
CA MET A 37 -9.88 -1.55 -0.76
C MET A 37 -10.71 -0.31 -1.14
N SER A 38 -10.10 0.87 -1.12
CA SER A 38 -10.76 2.11 -1.57
C SER A 38 -11.11 2.06 -3.06
N ASP A 39 -10.22 1.51 -3.89
CA ASP A 39 -10.46 1.30 -5.32
C ASP A 39 -11.60 0.30 -5.56
N GLU A 40 -11.57 -0.86 -4.88
CA GLU A 40 -12.61 -1.89 -4.98
C GLU A 40 -13.99 -1.40 -4.50
N LYS A 41 -14.03 -0.56 -3.47
CA LYS A 41 -15.27 0.03 -2.93
C LYS A 41 -15.67 1.32 -3.65
N SER A 42 -14.96 1.73 -4.69
CA SER A 42 -15.20 2.98 -5.44
C SER A 42 -15.27 4.22 -4.54
N MET A 43 -14.41 4.28 -3.52
CA MET A 43 -14.28 5.44 -2.64
C MET A 43 -13.68 6.62 -3.40
N LYS A 44 -14.23 7.82 -3.20
CA LYS A 44 -13.70 9.04 -3.82
C LYS A 44 -12.42 9.47 -3.10
N LEU A 45 -11.28 9.24 -3.74
CA LEU A 45 -9.98 9.75 -3.32
C LEU A 45 -9.60 11.01 -4.12
N PRO A 46 -8.65 11.83 -3.63
CA PRO A 46 -8.09 12.94 -4.39
C PRO A 46 -7.53 12.48 -5.74
N LYS A 47 -7.45 13.42 -6.69
CA LYS A 47 -6.95 13.13 -8.04
C LYS A 47 -5.53 12.55 -8.00
N ASN A 48 -5.32 11.44 -8.72
CA ASN A 48 -4.07 10.69 -8.78
C ASN A 48 -3.63 10.11 -7.42
N CYS A 49 -4.59 9.82 -6.53
CA CYS A 49 -4.37 9.12 -5.27
C CYS A 49 -5.12 7.78 -5.22
N ASP A 50 -5.55 7.26 -6.37
CA ASP A 50 -6.19 5.96 -6.53
C ASP A 50 -5.18 4.84 -6.82
N TRP A 51 -5.61 3.59 -6.59
CA TRP A 51 -4.79 2.40 -6.77
C TRP A 51 -4.27 2.23 -8.20
N ASN A 52 -5.11 2.51 -9.19
CA ASN A 52 -4.73 2.38 -10.60
C ASN A 52 -3.58 3.33 -10.95
N SER A 53 -3.66 4.59 -10.50
CA SER A 53 -2.59 5.58 -10.70
C SER A 53 -1.24 5.14 -10.14
N LEU A 54 -1.24 4.39 -9.03
CA LEU A 54 -0.04 3.84 -8.40
C LEU A 54 0.47 2.62 -9.19
N LYS A 55 -0.43 1.70 -9.55
CA LYS A 55 -0.10 0.46 -10.27
C LYS A 55 0.56 0.72 -11.63
N GLU A 56 0.17 1.78 -12.33
CA GLU A 56 0.73 2.08 -13.65
C GLU A 56 2.19 2.60 -13.60
N LYS A 57 2.69 3.01 -12.43
CA LYS A 57 4.07 3.52 -12.27
C LYS A 57 5.08 2.39 -12.07
N SER A 58 6.34 2.69 -12.37
CA SER A 58 7.50 1.80 -12.20
C SER A 58 8.77 2.62 -11.96
N GLY A 59 9.80 1.97 -11.40
CA GLY A 59 11.09 2.63 -11.13
C GLY A 59 10.97 3.80 -10.15
N THR A 60 11.83 4.80 -10.29
CA THR A 60 11.81 6.00 -9.43
C THR A 60 10.48 6.75 -9.49
N GLY A 61 9.83 6.78 -10.66
CA GLY A 61 8.51 7.38 -10.81
C GLY A 61 7.43 6.71 -9.95
N LEU A 62 7.61 5.45 -9.53
CA LEU A 62 6.72 4.79 -8.58
C LEU A 62 6.94 5.28 -7.15
N THR A 63 8.20 5.34 -6.70
CA THR A 63 8.51 5.79 -5.33
C THR A 63 8.18 7.27 -5.13
N ASP A 64 8.42 8.09 -6.15
CA ASP A 64 8.09 9.52 -6.13
C ASP A 64 6.57 9.71 -6.08
N HIS A 65 5.83 9.01 -6.94
CA HIS A 65 4.37 9.07 -6.98
C HIS A 65 3.75 8.58 -5.67
N TYR A 66 4.23 7.48 -5.12
CA TYR A 66 3.74 6.96 -3.84
C TYR A 66 4.00 7.94 -2.69
N SER A 67 5.18 8.54 -2.63
CA SER A 67 5.50 9.59 -1.64
C SER A 67 4.58 10.81 -1.78
N ASP A 68 4.32 11.25 -3.02
CA ASP A 68 3.37 12.33 -3.31
C ASP A 68 1.94 12.00 -2.92
N MET A 69 1.49 10.74 -3.13
CA MET A 69 0.18 10.29 -2.70
C MET A 69 0.03 10.33 -1.19
N LEU A 70 0.98 9.78 -0.42
CA LEU A 70 0.94 9.81 1.04
C LEU A 70 0.85 11.26 1.55
N ARG A 71 1.62 12.17 0.95
CA ARG A 71 1.57 13.61 1.27
C ARG A 71 0.21 14.26 0.96
N LYS A 72 -0.43 13.92 -0.16
CA LYS A 72 -1.75 14.47 -0.49
C LYS A 72 -2.86 13.91 0.39
N LEU A 73 -2.75 12.64 0.76
CA LEU A 73 -3.72 11.94 1.60
C LEU A 73 -3.70 12.46 3.03
N ARG A 74 -2.51 12.69 3.61
CA ARG A 74 -2.39 13.31 4.95
C ARG A 74 -2.93 14.74 5.01
N GLU A 75 -2.98 15.45 3.88
CA GLU A 75 -3.51 16.82 3.79
C GLU A 75 -5.04 16.84 3.64
N GLN A 76 -5.69 15.68 3.49
CA GLN A 76 -7.14 15.61 3.39
C GLN A 76 -7.80 15.81 4.77
N PRO A 77 -8.97 16.47 4.81
CA PRO A 77 -9.74 16.55 6.05
C PRO A 77 -10.37 15.20 6.42
N GLY A 78 -10.62 15.01 7.72
CA GLY A 78 -11.32 13.85 8.26
C GLY A 78 -10.48 12.57 8.28
N ILE A 79 -11.15 11.42 8.15
CA ILE A 79 -10.54 10.10 8.40
C ILE A 79 -9.33 9.80 7.51
N LEU A 80 -9.28 10.34 6.28
CA LEU A 80 -8.12 10.18 5.41
C LEU A 80 -6.89 10.90 5.98
N GLY A 81 -7.05 12.15 6.43
CA GLY A 81 -5.97 12.88 7.10
C GLY A 81 -5.49 12.14 8.34
N ASP A 82 -6.42 11.62 9.14
CA ASP A 82 -6.11 10.92 10.39
C ASP A 82 -5.34 9.61 10.15
N ILE A 83 -5.75 8.80 9.17
CA ILE A 83 -5.07 7.53 8.80
C ILE A 83 -3.64 7.80 8.30
N PHE A 84 -3.46 8.85 7.50
CA PHE A 84 -2.20 9.15 6.84
C PHE A 84 -1.36 10.21 7.57
N ALA A 85 -1.77 10.67 8.75
CA ALA A 85 -1.16 11.82 9.44
C ALA A 85 0.36 11.70 9.64
N GLN A 86 0.84 10.47 9.91
CA GLN A 86 2.26 10.15 10.13
C GLN A 86 2.87 9.34 8.99
N ALA A 87 2.15 9.19 7.87
CA ALA A 87 2.58 8.36 6.77
C ALA A 87 3.91 8.87 6.19
N THR A 88 4.93 8.02 6.30
CA THR A 88 6.25 8.28 5.77
C THR A 88 6.64 7.17 4.80
N HIS A 89 7.32 7.52 3.72
CA HIS A 89 7.76 6.53 2.73
C HIS A 89 9.02 5.82 3.21
N HIS A 90 8.99 4.48 3.28
CA HIS A 90 10.10 3.67 3.79
C HIS A 90 10.71 2.70 2.75
N PHE A 91 10.22 2.65 1.50
CA PHE A 91 10.80 1.77 0.49
C PHE A 91 12.07 2.36 -0.13
N THR A 92 13.22 1.76 0.15
CA THR A 92 14.49 2.18 -0.47
C THR A 92 14.61 1.73 -1.92
N GLN A 93 14.05 0.56 -2.25
CA GLN A 93 14.17 -0.05 -3.58
C GLN A 93 12.82 -0.01 -4.31
N PRO A 94 12.69 0.66 -5.47
CA PRO A 94 11.43 0.73 -6.21
C PRO A 94 10.87 -0.63 -6.64
N VAL A 95 11.76 -1.60 -6.87
CA VAL A 95 11.37 -2.98 -7.23
C VAL A 95 10.60 -3.68 -6.12
N ASN A 96 10.92 -3.36 -4.86
CA ASN A 96 10.26 -3.94 -3.70
C ASN A 96 8.85 -3.38 -3.54
N LEU A 97 8.70 -2.06 -3.68
CA LEU A 97 7.40 -1.40 -3.71
C LEU A 97 6.54 -1.93 -4.87
N LYS A 98 7.12 -2.11 -6.06
CA LYS A 98 6.38 -2.68 -7.20
C LYS A 98 5.93 -4.11 -6.93
N LYS A 99 6.79 -4.93 -6.31
CA LYS A 99 6.49 -6.32 -6.01
C LYS A 99 5.33 -6.46 -5.02
N ILE A 100 5.31 -5.68 -3.94
CA ILE A 100 4.19 -5.71 -2.98
C ILE A 100 2.89 -5.21 -3.61
N ILE A 101 2.94 -4.16 -4.45
CA ILE A 101 1.76 -3.67 -5.18
C ILE A 101 1.19 -4.78 -6.06
N ASN A 102 2.03 -5.47 -6.83
CA ASN A 102 1.57 -6.56 -7.70
C ASN A 102 0.97 -7.71 -6.87
N MET A 103 1.60 -8.11 -5.76
CA MET A 103 1.06 -9.15 -4.89
C MET A 103 -0.31 -8.80 -4.30
N ILE A 104 -0.54 -7.53 -3.97
CA ILE A 104 -1.82 -7.03 -3.49
C ILE A 104 -2.84 -6.97 -4.63
N ASP A 105 -2.43 -6.57 -5.83
CA ASP A 105 -3.32 -6.42 -7.00
C ASP A 105 -3.87 -7.76 -7.51
N GLU A 106 -3.10 -8.84 -7.37
CA GLU A 106 -3.49 -10.20 -7.79
C GLU A 106 -4.67 -10.78 -6.99
N GLU A 107 -5.03 -10.16 -5.86
CA GLU A 107 -6.04 -10.67 -4.93
C GLU A 107 -7.23 -9.72 -4.79
N ASN A 108 -8.40 -10.28 -4.46
CA ASN A 108 -9.62 -9.51 -4.19
C ASN A 108 -9.78 -9.32 -2.68
N TRP A 109 -9.42 -8.14 -2.19
CA TRP A 109 -9.31 -7.88 -0.75
C TRP A 109 -10.66 -7.60 -0.08
N SER A 110 -11.59 -6.99 -0.81
CA SER A 110 -12.95 -6.75 -0.34
C SER A 110 -13.75 -8.04 -0.16
N ALA A 111 -13.39 -9.11 -0.86
CA ALA A 111 -13.96 -10.44 -0.67
C ALA A 111 -13.39 -11.18 0.56
N LEU A 112 -12.15 -10.87 0.97
CA LEU A 112 -11.50 -11.48 2.13
C LEU A 112 -12.06 -10.98 3.47
N ASP A 113 -12.52 -9.72 3.54
CA ASP A 113 -13.14 -9.11 4.73
C ASP A 113 -14.42 -9.84 5.20
N VAL A 114 -15.09 -10.55 4.28
CA VAL A 114 -16.34 -11.28 4.57
C VAL A 114 -16.07 -12.65 5.22
N ASP A 115 -14.86 -13.20 5.08
CA ASP A 115 -14.50 -14.57 5.50
C ASP A 115 -13.42 -14.61 6.59
N VAL A 116 -13.30 -13.55 7.40
CA VAL A 116 -12.54 -13.61 8.66
C VAL A 116 -13.49 -14.06 9.77
N LYS A 117 -13.66 -15.37 9.92
CA LYS A 117 -14.40 -16.02 11.00
C LYS A 117 -13.51 -16.96 11.81
#